data_AF-A0A6B3E6F0-F1
#
_entry.id   AF-A0A6B3E6F0-F1
#
_cell.length_a   1.000
_cell.length_b   1.000
_cell.length_c   1.000
_cell.angle_alpha   90.00
_cell.angle_beta   90.00
_cell.angle_gamma   90.00
#
_symmetry.space_group_name_H-M   'P 1'
#
loop_
_entity.id
_entity.type
_entity.pdbx_description
1 polymer ?
#
loop_
_entity_poly.entity_id
_entity_poly.type
_entity_poly.pdbx_seq_one_letter_code
_entity_poly.pdbx_strand_id
1 'polypeptide(L)'
;GGMSDNIRTALYDAEYSVALASRVSDAEPMLVRVVGKHCESGDIVVRDAFLPADLAPGDLLAVPATGAYCRSMASNYNHALR
;
A
#
# COMPACT_ATOMS: atom_id res chain seq x y z
N GLY A 1 -4.59 -6.42 1.01
CA GLY A 1 -4.54 -5.16 0.26
C GLY A 1 -4.02 -5.43 -1.13
N GLY A 2 -3.85 -4.36 -1.90
CA GLY A 2 -3.24 -4.38 -3.22
C GLY A 2 -4.09 -3.61 -4.22
N MET A 3 -3.80 -3.82 -5.50
CA MET A 3 -4.53 -3.22 -6.60
C MET A 3 -6.02 -3.62 -6.63
N SER A 4 -6.41 -4.71 -5.97
CA SER A 4 -7.83 -5.09 -5.82
C SER A 4 -8.64 -4.07 -5.04
N ASP A 5 -8.04 -3.34 -4.10
CA ASP A 5 -8.71 -2.31 -3.29
C ASP A 5 -8.27 -0.88 -3.63
N ASN A 6 -7.07 -0.70 -4.20
CA ASN A 6 -6.58 0.56 -4.71
C ASN A 6 -5.76 0.36 -6.00
N ILE A 7 -6.42 0.32 -7.16
CA ILE A 7 -5.78 0.12 -8.46
C ILE A 7 -5.04 1.37 -8.98
N ARG A 8 -5.20 2.53 -8.33
CA ARG A 8 -4.86 3.84 -8.93
C ARG A 8 -3.37 4.01 -9.22
N THR A 9 -2.49 3.39 -8.44
CA THR A 9 -1.04 3.45 -8.70
C THR A 9 -0.66 2.65 -9.94
N ALA A 10 -1.27 1.48 -10.16
CA ALA A 10 -1.03 0.69 -11.37
C ALA A 10 -1.70 1.30 -12.61
N LEU A 11 -2.88 1.90 -12.45
CA LEU A 11 -3.69 2.40 -13.57
C LEU A 11 -3.34 3.82 -14.02
N TYR A 12 -2.95 4.68 -13.08
CA TYR A 12 -2.77 6.12 -13.33
C TYR A 12 -1.42 6.64 -12.86
N ASP A 13 -0.52 5.77 -12.41
CA ASP A 13 0.72 6.18 -11.73
C ASP A 13 0.45 7.14 -10.56
N ALA A 14 -0.71 7.00 -9.90
CA ALA A 14 -1.08 7.85 -8.79
C ALA A 14 -0.09 7.69 -7.63
N GLU A 15 0.41 8.83 -7.15
CA GLU A 15 1.26 8.90 -5.97
C GLU A 15 0.42 8.89 -4.68
N TYR A 16 0.95 8.22 -3.66
CA TYR A 16 0.35 8.13 -2.34
C TYR A 16 1.42 8.23 -1.26
N SER A 17 1.02 8.73 -0.09
CA SER A 17 1.80 8.59 1.14
C SER A 17 1.45 7.28 1.85
N VAL A 18 2.32 6.81 2.75
CA VAL A 18 2.04 5.71 3.66
C VAL A 18 2.72 5.99 5.00
N ALA A 19 2.09 5.56 6.09
CA ALA A 19 2.64 5.69 7.43
C ALA A 19 2.51 4.38 8.22
N LEU A 20 3.47 4.14 9.11
CA LEU A 20 3.32 3.16 10.19
C LEU A 20 2.27 3.68 11.18
N ALA A 21 1.17 2.96 11.32
CA ALA A 21 -0.01 3.40 12.06
C ALA A 21 -0.22 2.65 13.39
N SER A 22 0.52 1.56 13.62
CA SER A 22 0.35 0.70 14.80
C SER A 22 1.21 1.08 16.00
N ARG A 23 2.33 1.76 15.79
CA ARG A 23 3.30 2.12 16.82
C ARG A 23 4.19 3.28 16.36
N VAL A 24 4.96 3.82 17.29
CA VAL A 24 6.05 4.76 17.01
C VAL A 24 7.35 3.95 16.88
N SER A 25 8.25 4.40 16.01
CA SER A 25 9.60 3.84 15.85
C SER A 25 10.61 4.98 15.81
N ASP A 26 11.75 4.76 16.47
CA ASP A 26 12.92 5.63 16.43
C ASP A 26 13.99 5.12 15.45
N ALA A 27 13.68 4.05 14.69
CA ALA A 27 14.60 3.52 13.69
C ALA A 27 14.77 4.49 12.51
N GLU A 28 15.98 4.53 11.96
CA GLU A 28 16.27 5.35 10.78
C GLU A 28 15.34 5.02 9.60
N PRO A 29 14.88 6.01 8.82
CA PRO A 29 14.05 5.76 7.65
C PRO A 29 14.81 4.99 6.56
N MET A 30 14.15 4.04 5.92
CA MET A 30 14.63 3.37 4.71
C MET A 30 13.67 3.60 3.54
N LEU A 31 14.22 3.67 2.32
CA LEU A 31 13.41 3.72 1.11
C LEU A 31 12.71 2.38 0.92
N VAL A 32 11.38 2.40 0.81
CA VAL A 32 10.54 1.23 0.66
C VAL A 32 9.58 1.37 -0.51
N ARG A 33 9.11 0.21 -0.98
CA ARG A 33 7.95 0.09 -1.86
C ARG A 33 6.89 -0.75 -1.15
N VAL A 34 5.66 -0.26 -1.11
CA VAL A 34 4.53 -1.02 -0.54
C VAL A 34 3.82 -1.75 -1.66
N VAL A 35 3.91 -3.07 -1.63
CA VAL A 35 3.28 -3.97 -2.59
C VAL A 35 2.06 -4.67 -1.98
N GLY A 36 1.12 -5.07 -2.83
CA GLY A 36 0.04 -5.95 -2.44
C GLY A 36 0.44 -7.43 -2.48
N LYS A 37 -0.57 -8.30 -2.45
CA LYS A 37 -0.40 -9.76 -2.38
C LYS A 37 -0.76 -10.50 -3.68
N HIS A 38 -1.15 -9.79 -4.72
CA HIS A 38 -1.59 -10.38 -5.98
C HIS A 38 -0.38 -10.96 -6.74
N CYS A 39 -0.65 -11.96 -7.58
CA CYS A 39 0.40 -12.71 -8.29
C CYS A 39 0.92 -11.96 -9.53
N GLU A 40 1.19 -10.65 -9.40
CA GLU A 40 1.63 -9.80 -10.49
C GLU A 40 2.61 -8.73 -9.98
N SER A 41 3.70 -8.49 -10.70
CA SER A 41 4.74 -7.53 -10.31
C SER A 41 4.25 -6.07 -10.25
N GLY A 42 3.17 -5.76 -10.96
CA GLY A 42 2.51 -4.45 -10.97
C GLY A 42 1.60 -4.18 -9.77
N ASP A 43 1.44 -5.14 -8.84
CA ASP A 43 0.64 -4.95 -7.63
C ASP A 43 1.35 -4.05 -6.60
N ILE A 44 1.50 -2.77 -6.97
CA ILE A 44 2.14 -1.73 -6.18
C ILE A 44 1.06 -0.78 -5.66
N VAL A 45 1.02 -0.59 -4.35
CA VAL A 45 0.09 0.35 -3.69
C VAL A 45 0.75 1.72 -3.48
N VAL A 46 2.04 1.74 -3.13
CA VAL A 46 2.86 2.95 -3.03
C VAL A 46 4.22 2.65 -3.64
N ARG A 47 4.59 3.39 -4.70
CA ARG A 47 5.81 3.15 -5.46
C ARG A 47 7.07 3.39 -4.64
N ASP A 48 7.15 4.55 -3.98
CA ASP A 48 8.33 4.99 -3.23
C ASP A 48 7.86 5.76 -1.98
N ALA A 49 8.35 5.34 -0.81
CA ALA A 49 8.11 6.01 0.47
C ALA A 49 9.27 5.77 1.43
N PHE A 50 9.38 6.58 2.47
CA PHE A 50 10.29 6.32 3.58
C PHE A 50 9.49 5.81 4.78
N LEU A 51 9.88 4.64 5.30
CA LEU A 51 9.33 4.06 6.53
C LEU A 51 10.48 3.62 7.46
N PRO A 52 10.22 3.45 8.77
CA PRO A 52 11.25 3.01 9.71
C PRO A 52 11.91 1.68 9.30
N ALA A 53 13.23 1.56 9.47
CA ALA A 53 13.98 0.37 9.07
C ALA A 53 13.65 -0.90 9.88
N ASP A 54 12.96 -0.77 11.02
CA ASP A 54 12.59 -1.86 11.92
C ASP A 54 11.17 -2.41 11.68
N LEU A 55 10.58 -2.16 10.50
CA LEU A 55 9.29 -2.73 10.13
C LEU A 55 9.28 -4.26 10.22
N ALA A 56 8.21 -4.82 10.77
CA ALA A 56 8.05 -6.25 10.94
C ALA A 56 6.65 -6.74 10.56
N PRO A 57 6.49 -8.04 10.22
CA PRO A 57 5.18 -8.65 10.10
C PRO A 57 4.34 -8.42 11.36
N GLY A 58 3.11 -7.94 11.17
CA GLY A 58 2.21 -7.55 12.27
C GLY A 58 2.06 -6.04 12.43
N ASP A 59 3.01 -5.24 11.94
CA ASP A 59 2.86 -3.79 11.87
C ASP A 59 1.71 -3.40 10.92
N LEU A 60 0.92 -2.38 11.30
CA LEU A 60 -0.14 -1.83 10.48
C LEU A 60 0.35 -0.60 9.71
N LEU A 61 0.19 -0.64 8.38
CA LEU A 61 0.43 0.50 7.50
C LEU A 61 -0.90 1.15 7.08
N ALA A 62 -0.92 2.47 7.01
CA ALA A 62 -2.07 3.24 6.55
C ALA A 62 -1.73 4.10 5.34
N VAL A 63 -2.58 4.06 4.32
CA VAL A 63 -2.49 4.89 3.10
C VAL A 63 -3.63 5.92 3.14
N PRO A 64 -3.34 7.20 3.44
CA PRO A 64 -4.36 8.25 3.45
C PRO A 64 -4.86 8.58 2.04
N ALA A 65 -5.91 9.42 1.97
CA ALA A 65 -6.52 9.89 0.73
C ALA A 65 -7.09 8.79 -0.19
N THR A 66 -7.49 7.66 0.38
CA THR A 66 -8.11 6.51 -0.32
C THR A 66 -9.65 6.58 -0.39
N GLY A 67 -10.25 7.71 0.03
CA GLY A 67 -11.70 7.88 0.08
C GLY A 67 -12.38 8.03 -1.29
N ALA A 68 -11.63 8.39 -2.33
CA ALA A 68 -12.15 8.58 -3.68
C ALA A 68 -11.47 7.61 -4.66
N TYR A 69 -12.27 6.98 -5.52
CA TYR A 69 -11.79 6.15 -6.64
C TYR A 69 -10.92 4.92 -6.27
N CYS A 70 -10.79 4.57 -4.98
CA CYS A 70 -10.21 3.28 -4.56
C CYS A 70 -11.31 2.23 -4.45
N ARG A 71 -12.16 2.32 -3.41
CA ARG A 71 -13.24 1.34 -3.18
C ARG A 71 -14.22 1.23 -4.33
N SER A 72 -14.55 2.34 -5.00
CA SER A 72 -15.46 2.34 -6.15
C SER A 72 -14.89 1.63 -7.38
N MET A 73 -13.57 1.45 -7.44
CA MET A 73 -12.85 0.74 -8.51
C MET A 73 -12.30 -0.61 -8.04
N ALA A 74 -12.70 -1.08 -6.86
CA ALA A 74 -12.21 -2.34 -6.31
C ALA A 74 -12.66 -3.54 -7.15
N SER A 75 -11.83 -4.57 -7.20
CA SER A 75 -12.06 -5.81 -7.96
C SER A 75 -11.94 -7.04 -7.05
N ASN A 76 -12.25 -8.23 -7.58
CA ASN A 76 -12.00 -9.51 -6.92
C ASN A 76 -10.78 -10.21 -7.55
N TYR A 77 -9.75 -9.44 -7.95
CA TYR A 77 -8.55 -9.99 -8.58
C TYR A 77 -7.91 -11.07 -7.69
N ASN A 78 -7.45 -12.16 -8.30
CA ASN A 78 -7.01 -13.39 -7.61
C ASN A 78 -7.98 -13.90 -6.51
N HIS A 79 -9.29 -13.69 -6.67
CA HIS A 79 -10.30 -14.03 -5.67
C HIS A 79 -10.08 -13.37 -4.30
N ALA A 80 -9.38 -12.23 -4.25
CA ALA A 80 -9.31 -11.42 -3.05
C ALA A 80 -10.73 -10.98 -2.65
N LEU A 81 -11.12 -11.30 -1.41
CA LEU A 81 -12.40 -10.87 -0.86
C LEU A 81 -12.39 -9.36 -0.64
N ARG A 82 -13.49 -8.70 -1.01
CA ARG A 82 -13.76 -7.27 -0.83
C ARG A 82 -14.18 -6.90 0.59
#